data_AF-A0A842Y8J5-F1
#
_entry.id   AF-A0A842Y8J5-F1
#
_cell.length_a   1.000
_cell.length_b   1.000
_cell.length_c   1.000
_cell.angle_alpha   90.00
_cell.angle_beta   90.00
_cell.angle_gamma   90.00
#
_symmetry.space_group_name_H-M   'P 1'
#
loop_
_entity.id
_entity.type
_entity.pdbx_description
1 polymer ?
#
loop_
_entity_poly.entity_id
_entity_poly.type
_entity_poly.pdbx_seq_one_letter_code
_entity_poly.pdbx_strand_id
1 'polypeptide(L)'
;MVKLFGYLLFITAAVEILQFNMITNFMIQVMNYLPSLFTGIIILIIGMLAIDFFMDYISSIMKGMKVEGADVFTPLLKGFLFIIIILMALDVMLVNTSIFYIFLGPLAWGFAIVVAFRWGVKEAVVAYAQSKK
;
A
#
# COMPACT_ATOMS: atom_id res chain seq x y z
N MET A 1 23.29 8.41 7.45
CA MET A 1 22.56 8.26 8.72
C MET A 1 23.35 8.77 9.92
N VAL A 2 24.44 8.10 10.33
CA VAL A 2 25.16 8.46 11.58
C VAL A 2 25.68 9.91 11.60
N LYS A 3 26.28 10.39 10.51
CA LYS A 3 26.75 11.80 10.42
C LYS A 3 25.60 12.82 10.54
N LEU A 4 24.46 12.54 9.91
CA LEU A 4 23.28 13.40 9.95
C LEU A 4 22.70 13.49 11.38
N PHE A 5 22.59 12.34 12.06
CA PHE A 5 22.20 12.30 13.47
C PHE A 5 23.16 13.08 14.37
N GLY A 6 24.47 12.99 14.10
CA GLY A 6 25.47 13.80 14.79
C GLY A 6 25.21 15.30 14.67
N TYR A 7 25.03 15.81 13.45
CA TYR A 7 24.74 17.23 13.24
C TYR A 7 23.43 17.67 13.91
N LEU A 8 22.37 16.87 13.81
CA LEU A 8 21.08 17.19 14.43
C LEU A 8 21.16 17.21 15.96
N LEU A 9 21.90 16.27 16.57
CA LEU A 9 22.12 16.25 18.02
C LEU A 9 22.85 17.51 18.49
N PHE A 10 23.92 17.92 17.81
CA PHE A 10 24.66 19.13 18.16
C PHE A 10 23.80 20.39 18.02
N ILE A 11 23.04 20.51 16.94
CA ILE A 11 22.14 21.66 16.71
C ILE A 11 21.03 21.69 17.79
N THR A 12 20.43 20.54 18.09
CA THR A 12 19.37 20.44 19.11
C THR A 12 19.91 20.87 20.48
N ALA A 13 21.08 20.39 20.89
CA ALA A 13 21.71 20.77 22.14
C ALA A 13 22.03 22.28 22.20
N ALA A 14 22.52 22.87 21.10
CA ALA A 14 22.78 24.31 21.04
C ALA A 14 21.49 25.14 21.19
N VAL A 15 20.43 24.76 20.48
CA VAL A 15 19.12 25.43 20.52
C VAL A 15 18.44 25.26 21.89
N GLU A 16 18.64 24.11 22.55
CA GLU A 16 18.16 23.83 23.90
C GLU A 16 18.84 24.72 24.94
N ILE A 17 20.16 24.91 24.85
CA ILE A 17 20.90 25.86 25.71
C ILE A 17 20.40 27.29 25.51
N LEU A 18 20.04 27.67 24.28
CA LEU A 18 19.42 28.96 23.96
C LEU A 18 17.96 29.08 24.42
N GLN A 19 17.39 28.02 25.01
CA GLN A 19 16.01 27.94 25.49
C GLN A 19 14.94 28.20 24.42
N PHE A 20 15.24 27.89 23.16
CA PHE A 20 14.30 28.03 22.06
C PHE A 20 13.39 26.80 21.97
N ASN A 21 12.48 26.68 22.93
CA ASN A 21 11.61 25.51 23.12
C ASN A 21 10.89 25.05 21.84
N MET A 22 10.37 25.99 21.04
CA MET A 22 9.69 25.65 19.77
C MET A 22 10.63 24.97 18.77
N ILE A 23 11.85 25.48 18.63
CA ILE A 23 12.83 24.96 17.68
C ILE A 23 13.41 23.64 18.20
N THR A 24 13.67 23.52 19.51
CA THR A 24 14.09 22.26 20.14
C THR A 24 13.07 21.15 19.88
N ASN A 25 11.79 21.42 20.12
CA ASN A 25 10.73 20.45 19.87
C ASN A 25 10.64 20.04 18.39
N PHE A 26 10.79 20.99 17.48
CA PHE A 26 10.84 20.70 16.05
C PHE A 26 12.03 19.80 15.67
N MET A 27 13.22 20.10 16.18
CA MET A 27 14.41 19.29 15.90
C MET A 27 14.28 17.85 16.43
N ILE A 28 13.69 17.69 17.62
CA ILE A 28 13.38 16.36 18.18
C ILE A 28 12.40 15.61 17.26
N GLN A 29 11.36 16.27 16.75
CA GLN A 29 10.43 15.66 15.80
C GLN A 29 11.13 15.24 14.50
N VAL A 30 12.01 16.07 13.96
CA VAL A 30 12.81 15.74 12.76
C VAL A 30 13.71 14.53 13.01
N MET A 31 14.39 14.48 14.16
CA MET A 31 15.21 13.33 14.55
C MET A 31 14.41 12.04 14.63
N ASN A 32 13.18 12.10 15.17
CA ASN A 32 12.30 10.94 15.28
C ASN A 32 11.68 10.54 13.94
N TYR A 33 11.50 11.47 13.01
CA TYR A 33 10.94 11.21 11.68
C TYR A 33 11.92 10.48 10.74
N LEU A 34 13.23 10.77 10.85
CA LEU A 34 14.25 10.22 9.94
C LEU A 34 14.32 8.68 9.93
N PRO A 35 14.29 7.97 11.07
CA PRO A 35 14.24 6.50 11.09
C PRO A 35 13.01 5.94 10.40
N SER A 36 11.84 6.52 10.67
CA SER A 36 10.57 6.12 10.06
C SER A 36 10.56 6.36 8.56
N LEU A 37 11.06 7.51 8.12
CA LEU A 37 11.24 7.84 6.70
C LEU A 37 12.08 6.78 5.98
N PHE A 38 13.24 6.44 6.56
CA PHE A 38 14.13 5.45 5.98
C PHE A 38 13.52 4.05 5.94
N THR A 39 12.80 3.66 7.00
CA THR A 39 12.10 2.38 7.06
C THR A 39 11.02 2.31 5.99
N GLY A 40 10.25 3.39 5.79
CA GLY A 40 9.27 3.47 4.72
C GLY A 40 9.90 3.36 3.32
N ILE A 41 11.07 3.98 3.08
CA ILE A 41 11.79 3.85 1.81
C ILE A 41 12.21 2.39 1.57
N ILE A 42 12.70 1.70 2.60
CA ILE A 42 13.04 0.28 2.50
C ILE A 42 11.80 -0.54 2.16
N ILE A 43 10.66 -0.27 2.80
CA ILE A 43 9.39 -0.96 2.53
C ILE A 43 8.96 -0.75 1.07
N LEU A 44 9.10 0.46 0.52
CA LEU A 44 8.81 0.70 -0.90
C LEU A 44 9.69 -0.16 -1.80
N ILE A 45 11.01 -0.17 -1.55
CA ILE A 45 11.96 -0.93 -2.37
C ILE A 45 11.66 -2.44 -2.29
N ILE A 46 11.56 -2.99 -1.08
CA ILE A 46 11.30 -4.41 -0.86
C ILE A 46 9.90 -4.79 -1.36
N GLY A 47 8.90 -3.95 -1.11
CA GLY A 47 7.53 -4.17 -1.53
C GLY A 47 7.39 -4.20 -3.05
N MET A 48 8.07 -3.31 -3.77
CA MET A 48 8.10 -3.34 -5.23
C MET A 48 8.69 -4.65 -5.76
N LEU A 49 9.83 -5.08 -5.21
CA LEU A 49 10.43 -6.37 -5.57
C LEU A 49 9.48 -7.54 -5.28
N ALA A 50 8.84 -7.54 -4.11
CA ALA A 50 7.88 -8.55 -3.72
C ALA A 50 6.67 -8.60 -4.65
N ILE A 51 6.17 -7.44 -5.11
CA ILE A 51 5.10 -7.35 -6.11
C ILE A 51 5.54 -8.00 -7.41
N ASP A 52 6.72 -7.68 -7.92
CA ASP A 52 7.18 -8.25 -9.19
C ASP A 52 7.28 -9.78 -9.11
N PHE A 53 7.89 -10.31 -8.05
CA PHE A 53 7.94 -11.76 -7.83
C PHE A 53 6.56 -12.41 -7.71
N PHE A 54 5.65 -11.78 -6.97
CA PHE A 54 4.30 -12.30 -6.78
C PHE A 54 3.50 -12.27 -8.09
N MET A 55 3.63 -11.21 -8.87
CA MET A 55 2.92 -11.05 -10.14
C MET A 55 3.44 -12.02 -11.21
N ASP A 56 4.75 -12.30 -11.25
CA ASP A 56 5.32 -13.29 -12.15
C ASP A 56 4.80 -14.70 -11.85
N TYR A 57 4.69 -15.04 -10.56
CA TYR A 57 4.11 -16.31 -10.12
C TYR A 57 2.63 -16.42 -10.53
N ILE A 58 1.83 -15.39 -10.26
CA ILE A 58 0.40 -15.35 -10.61
C ILE A 58 0.20 -15.39 -12.13
N SER A 59 1.00 -14.66 -12.91
CA SER A 59 0.94 -14.67 -14.37
C SER A 59 1.24 -16.06 -14.95
N SER A 60 2.23 -16.76 -14.39
CA SER A 60 2.60 -18.10 -14.81
C SER A 60 1.46 -19.11 -14.60
N ILE A 61 0.76 -19.04 -13.46
CA ILE A 61 -0.40 -19.88 -13.17
C ILE A 61 -1.55 -19.58 -14.13
N MET A 62 -1.88 -18.29 -14.35
CA MET A 62 -2.99 -17.91 -15.24
C MET A 62 -2.76 -18.34 -16.69
N LYS A 63 -1.52 -18.27 -17.18
CA LYS A 63 -1.14 -18.77 -18.51
C LYS A 63 -1.32 -20.29 -18.61
N GLY A 64 -0.91 -21.04 -17.58
CA GLY A 64 -1.07 -22.50 -17.53
C GLY A 64 -2.53 -22.94 -17.55
N MET A 65 -3.42 -22.17 -16.91
CA MET A 65 -4.86 -22.46 -16.85
C MET A 65 -5.67 -21.87 -18.02
N LYS A 66 -5.03 -21.17 -18.97
CA LYS A 66 -5.69 -20.46 -20.09
C LYS A 66 -6.86 -19.57 -19.63
N VAL A 67 -6.66 -18.83 -18.54
CA VAL A 67 -7.70 -17.96 -17.99
C VAL A 67 -7.98 -16.81 -18.96
N GLU A 68 -9.21 -16.72 -19.47
CA GLU A 68 -9.66 -15.58 -20.26
C GLU A 68 -9.61 -14.29 -19.43
N GLY A 69 -9.00 -13.23 -19.97
CA GLY A 69 -8.88 -11.94 -19.28
C GLY A 69 -7.65 -11.78 -18.38
N ALA A 70 -6.70 -12.73 -18.39
CA ALA A 70 -5.44 -12.62 -17.68
C ALA A 70 -4.67 -11.31 -18.00
N ASP A 71 -4.76 -10.84 -19.25
CA ASP A 71 -4.09 -9.61 -19.71
C ASP A 71 -4.64 -8.34 -19.06
N VAL A 72 -5.88 -8.36 -18.57
CA VAL A 72 -6.51 -7.24 -17.84
C VAL A 72 -6.36 -7.42 -16.33
N PHE A 73 -6.49 -8.66 -15.84
CA PHE A 73 -6.44 -8.94 -14.41
C PHE A 73 -5.03 -8.77 -13.82
N THR A 74 -3.99 -9.17 -14.57
CA THR A 74 -2.59 -9.05 -14.14
C THR A 74 -2.19 -7.60 -13.82
N PRO A 75 -2.33 -6.63 -14.74
CA PRO A 75 -1.96 -5.24 -14.45
C PRO A 75 -2.85 -4.61 -13.38
N LEU A 76 -4.13 -4.99 -13.31
CA LEU A 76 -5.05 -4.50 -12.28
C LEU A 76 -4.60 -4.92 -10.88
N LEU A 77 -4.28 -6.22 -10.70
CA LEU A 77 -3.78 -6.74 -9.43
C LEU A 77 -2.43 -6.11 -9.06
N LYS A 78 -1.53 -5.95 -10.03
CA LYS A 78 -0.24 -5.27 -9.82
C LYS A 78 -0.43 -3.84 -9.31
N GLY A 79 -1.32 -3.08 -9.94
CA GLY A 79 -1.65 -1.71 -9.53
C GLY A 79 -2.25 -1.65 -8.13
N PHE A 80 -3.16 -2.57 -7.80
CA PHE A 80 -3.75 -2.66 -6.47
C PHE A 80 -2.71 -2.95 -5.38
N LEU A 81 -1.82 -3.91 -5.60
CA LEU A 81 -0.74 -4.22 -4.66
C LEU A 81 0.24 -3.03 -4.50
N PHE A 82 0.50 -2.29 -5.58
CA PHE A 82 1.30 -1.07 -5.52
C PHE A 82 0.69 -0.02 -4.60
N ILE A 83 -0.62 0.22 -4.71
CA ILE A 83 -1.33 1.14 -3.84
C ILE A 83 -1.20 0.70 -2.38
N ILE A 84 -1.36 -0.60 -2.09
CA ILE A 84 -1.19 -1.13 -0.72
C ILE A 84 0.22 -0.86 -0.19
N ILE A 85 1.26 -1.17 -0.96
CA ILE A 85 2.66 -0.95 -0.55
C ILE A 85 2.95 0.54 -0.33
N ILE A 86 2.41 1.42 -1.19
CA ILE A 86 2.55 2.87 -1.01
C ILE A 86 1.87 3.32 0.28
N LEU A 87 0.62 2.90 0.53
CA LEU A 87 -0.10 3.27 1.74
C LEU A 87 0.58 2.74 3.01
N MET A 88 1.08 1.50 2.97
CA MET A 88 1.83 0.91 4.07
C MET A 88 3.13 1.67 4.33
N ALA A 89 3.88 2.03 3.29
CA ALA A 89 5.09 2.83 3.45
C ALA A 89 4.77 4.21 4.02
N LEU A 90 3.74 4.88 3.53
CA LEU A 90 3.30 6.18 4.05
C LEU A 90 2.91 6.10 5.53
N ASP A 91 2.20 5.05 5.93
CA ASP A 91 1.83 4.82 7.33
C ASP A 91 3.08 4.64 8.22
N VAL A 92 4.05 3.84 7.78
CA VAL A 92 5.35 3.70 8.46
C VAL A 92 6.14 5.00 8.50
N MET A 93 6.03 5.83 7.46
CA MET A 93 6.58 7.19 7.43
C MET A 93 5.78 8.17 8.30
N LEU A 94 4.83 7.71 9.13
CA LEU A 94 4.00 8.54 10.01
C LEU A 94 3.12 9.55 9.25
N VAL A 95 2.83 9.28 7.98
CA VAL A 95 1.91 10.09 7.17
C VAL A 95 0.49 9.60 7.43
N ASN A 96 -0.44 10.53 7.69
CA ASN A 96 -1.83 10.17 7.93
C ASN A 96 -2.49 9.62 6.66
N THR A 97 -2.71 8.31 6.62
CA THR A 97 -3.32 7.59 5.49
C THR A 97 -4.83 7.37 5.66
N SER A 98 -5.44 7.90 6.71
CA SER A 98 -6.87 7.69 7.04
C SER A 98 -7.82 8.05 5.92
N ILE A 99 -7.52 9.14 5.19
CA ILE A 99 -8.33 9.59 4.06
C ILE A 99 -8.42 8.54 2.95
N PHE A 100 -7.34 7.80 2.71
CA PHE A 100 -7.31 6.73 1.72
C PHE A 100 -8.16 5.55 2.18
N TYR A 101 -8.10 5.16 3.46
CA TYR A 101 -8.94 4.08 3.97
C TYR A 101 -10.43 4.41 3.93
N ILE A 102 -10.81 5.64 4.28
CA ILE A 102 -12.19 6.12 4.23
C ILE A 102 -12.73 6.10 2.80
N PHE A 103 -11.89 6.37 1.80
CA PHE A 103 -12.29 6.36 0.39
C PHE A 103 -12.24 4.96 -0.24
N LEU A 104 -11.16 4.20 -0.01
CA LEU A 104 -10.93 2.89 -0.60
C LEU A 104 -11.83 1.80 0.00
N GLY A 105 -12.15 1.89 1.30
CA GLY A 105 -13.00 0.91 1.97
C GLY A 105 -14.37 0.76 1.29
N PRO A 106 -15.18 1.83 1.18
CA PRO A 106 -16.46 1.80 0.48
C PRO A 106 -16.34 1.37 -0.99
N LEU A 107 -15.30 1.81 -1.70
CA LEU A 107 -15.07 1.40 -3.08
C LEU A 107 -14.78 -0.10 -3.20
N ALA A 108 -14.00 -0.67 -2.28
CA ALA A 108 -13.70 -2.09 -2.26
C ALA A 108 -14.96 -2.93 -2.01
N TRP A 109 -15.78 -2.54 -1.03
CA TRP A 109 -17.07 -3.20 -0.78
C TRP A 109 -18.02 -3.05 -1.99
N GLY A 110 -18.08 -1.87 -2.59
CA GLY A 110 -18.88 -1.63 -3.80
C GLY A 110 -18.46 -2.51 -4.97
N PHE A 111 -17.15 -2.64 -5.23
CA PHE A 111 -16.62 -3.51 -6.27
C PHE A 111 -16.90 -5.00 -5.96
N ALA A 112 -16.70 -5.42 -4.71
CA ALA A 112 -16.96 -6.79 -4.29
C ALA A 112 -18.43 -7.19 -4.50
N ILE A 113 -19.37 -6.29 -4.16
CA ILE A 113 -20.81 -6.50 -4.41
C ILE A 113 -21.07 -6.69 -5.90
N VAL A 114 -20.55 -5.82 -6.77
CA VAL A 114 -20.75 -5.92 -8.22
C VAL A 114 -20.23 -7.25 -8.77
N VAL A 115 -19.03 -7.66 -8.35
CA VAL A 115 -18.44 -8.93 -8.78
C VAL A 115 -19.24 -10.13 -8.29
N ALA A 116 -19.65 -10.14 -7.01
CA ALA A 116 -20.45 -11.22 -6.44
C ALA A 116 -21.81 -11.37 -7.12
N PHE A 117 -22.52 -10.26 -7.38
CA PHE A 117 -23.80 -10.29 -8.09
C PHE A 117 -23.64 -10.80 -9.52
N ARG A 118 -22.59 -10.41 -10.25
CA ARG A 118 -22.36 -10.88 -11.63
C ARG A 118 -22.22 -12.40 -11.72
N TRP A 119 -21.48 -13.02 -10.80
CA TRP A 119 -21.34 -14.49 -10.78
C TRP A 119 -22.59 -15.17 -10.24
N GLY A 120 -23.17 -14.68 -9.15
CA GLY A 120 -24.38 -15.28 -8.56
C GLY A 120 -25.59 -15.27 -9.51
N VAL A 121 -25.81 -14.17 -10.25
CA VAL A 121 -26.89 -14.10 -11.26
C VAL A 121 -26.62 -15.03 -12.44
N LYS A 122 -25.36 -15.13 -12.90
CA LYS A 122 -24.99 -16.05 -13.99
C LYS A 122 -25.32 -17.49 -13.62
N GLU A 123 -24.99 -17.91 -12.40
CA GLU A 123 -25.27 -19.26 -11.90
C GLU A 123 -26.78 -19.52 -11.78
N ALA A 124 -27.54 -18.57 -11.23
CA ALA A 124 -29.00 -18.68 -11.09
C ALA A 124 -29.71 -18.82 -12.45
N VAL A 125 -29.28 -18.05 -13.46
CA VAL A 125 -29.85 -18.10 -14.81
C VAL A 125 -29.51 -19.42 -15.51
N VAL A 126 -28.29 -19.94 -15.35
CA VAL A 126 -27.88 -21.23 -15.92
C VAL A 126 -28.65 -22.39 -15.27
N ALA A 127 -28.82 -22.37 -13.95
CA ALA A 127 -29.60 -23.38 -13.22
C ALA A 127 -31.07 -23.41 -13.68
N TYR A 128 -31.68 -22.23 -13.86
CA TYR A 128 -33.05 -22.12 -14.39
C TYR A 128 -33.16 -22.64 -15.82
N ALA A 129 -32.19 -22.34 -16.69
CA ALA A 129 -32.19 -22.83 -18.07
C ALA A 129 -32.01 -24.35 -18.18
N GLN A 130 -31.22 -24.97 -17.30
CA GLN A 130 -31.04 -26.43 -17.24
C GLN A 130 -32.27 -27.16 -16.71
N SER A 131 -33.01 -26.57 -15.76
CA SER A 131 -34.27 -27.16 -15.26
C SER A 131 -35.42 -27.18 -16.27
N LYS A 132 -35.28 -26.46 -17.39
CA LYS A 132 -36.33 -26.26 -18.41
C LYS A 132 -36.11 -27.08 -19.69
N LYS A 133 -35.08 -27.92 -19.74
CA LYS A 133 -34.76 -28.86 -20.81
C LYS A 133 -35.01 -30.30 -20.33
#